data_AF-A0A7X2NTV4-F1
#
_entry.id   AF-A0A7X2NTV4-F1
#
_cell.length_a   1.000
_cell.length_b   1.000
_cell.length_c   1.000
_cell.angle_alpha   90.00
_cell.angle_beta   90.00
_cell.angle_gamma   90.00
#
_symmetry.space_group_name_H-M   'P 1'
#
loop_
_entity.id
_entity.type
_entity.pdbx_description
1 polymer ?
#
loop_
_entity_poly.entity_id
_entity_poly.type
_entity_poly.pdbx_seq_one_letter_code
_entity_poly.pdbx_strand_id
1 'polypeptide(L)'
;MSFPDQLHPFGSQFKPLKNLAYRKNTDGFYVYAKDRDPDEEGQRERDHSKDVQGCVSYMMRYASRPAMAESRIISYNKETDEVVWFYDDHKTGKRITVHETGLDLLKKMIIHIQDENFRTVRYYGFYSPRSKDHLEKIYTWINQKRNDARTKEYRKKQLTSRLHKLRFRTMCLDSYNRDVLRCRCGEIMLYAETYNPLEGISNDRQYRENCIDEMREMRLRRRSTAERSRSPSFS
;
A
#
# COMPACT_ATOMS: atom_id res chain seq x y z
N MET A 1 12.33 -7.01 35.91
CA MET A 1 12.82 -6.96 34.52
C MET A 1 12.02 -5.91 33.77
N SER A 2 12.61 -4.74 33.56
CA SER A 2 11.99 -3.61 32.85
C SER A 2 12.08 -3.85 31.35
N PHE A 3 10.93 -3.94 30.67
CA PHE A 3 10.88 -3.96 29.21
C PHE A 3 11.47 -2.63 28.68
N PRO A 4 12.37 -2.65 27.68
CA PRO A 4 12.90 -1.43 27.09
C PRO A 4 11.76 -0.61 26.46
N ASP A 5 11.79 0.70 26.70
CA ASP A 5 10.76 1.68 26.33
C ASP A 5 10.53 1.66 24.80
N GLN A 6 9.47 0.98 24.35
CA GLN A 6 9.18 0.71 22.92
C GLN A 6 8.82 1.97 22.10
N LEU A 7 8.90 3.16 22.71
CA LEU A 7 8.50 4.45 22.13
C LEU A 7 9.65 5.24 21.48
N HIS A 8 10.86 4.70 21.48
CA HIS A 8 12.03 5.30 20.85
C HIS A 8 11.87 5.72 19.35
N PRO A 9 11.00 5.11 18.52
CA PRO A 9 10.86 5.50 17.10
C PRO A 9 10.18 6.85 16.84
N PHE A 10 9.44 7.40 17.80
CA PHE A 10 8.60 8.60 17.61
C PHE A 10 9.26 9.90 18.11
N GLY A 11 10.50 9.82 18.58
CA GLY A 11 11.25 10.96 19.13
C GLY A 11 10.73 11.46 20.48
N SER A 12 11.44 12.41 21.07
CA SER A 12 11.11 13.01 22.38
C SER A 12 9.80 13.80 22.38
N GLN A 13 9.32 14.22 21.20
CA GLN A 13 8.10 15.02 21.02
C GLN A 13 6.80 14.22 21.23
N PHE A 14 6.83 12.90 21.07
CA PHE A 14 5.63 12.07 21.19
C PHE A 14 5.13 11.97 22.64
N LYS A 15 6.06 11.85 23.60
CA LYS A 15 5.74 11.70 25.03
C LYS A 15 4.91 12.87 25.59
N PRO A 16 5.24 14.15 25.34
CA PRO A 16 4.40 15.27 25.76
C PRO A 16 3.05 15.31 25.03
N LEU A 17 2.99 15.02 23.72
CA LEU A 17 1.73 14.97 22.97
C LEU A 17 0.79 13.88 23.50
N LYS A 18 1.32 12.69 23.78
CA LYS A 18 0.56 11.60 24.41
C LYS A 18 -0.02 12.06 25.74
N ASN A 19 0.81 12.61 26.62
CA ASN A 19 0.38 13.06 27.94
C ASN A 19 -0.68 14.18 27.85
N LEU A 20 -0.54 15.08 26.86
CA LEU A 20 -1.54 16.11 26.58
C LEU A 20 -2.88 15.49 26.15
N ALA A 21 -2.86 14.49 25.27
CA ALA A 21 -4.07 13.80 24.82
C ALA A 21 -4.81 13.11 26.00
N TYR A 22 -4.08 12.44 26.89
CA TYR A 22 -4.65 11.85 28.10
C TYR A 22 -5.18 12.90 29.10
N ARG A 23 -4.55 14.08 29.20
CA ARG A 23 -5.06 15.17 30.05
C ARG A 23 -6.33 15.81 29.49
N LYS A 24 -6.41 15.94 28.16
CA LYS A 24 -7.57 16.55 27.48
C LYS A 24 -8.80 15.65 27.49
N ASN A 25 -8.59 14.33 27.39
CA ASN A 25 -9.66 13.35 27.37
C ASN A 25 -9.71 12.60 28.72
N THR A 26 -10.31 13.24 29.72
CA THR A 26 -10.43 12.69 31.09
C THR A 26 -11.25 11.41 31.14
N ASP A 27 -12.25 11.29 30.26
CA ASP A 27 -13.13 10.12 30.17
C ASP A 27 -12.48 8.95 29.40
N GLY A 28 -11.20 9.08 29.05
CA GLY A 28 -10.44 8.10 28.29
C GLY A 28 -10.66 8.19 26.78
N PHE A 29 -10.17 7.17 26.07
CA PHE A 29 -10.35 7.04 24.62
C PHE A 29 -11.47 6.07 24.33
N TYR A 30 -12.33 6.39 23.38
CA TYR A 30 -13.35 5.46 22.91
C TYR A 30 -12.68 4.28 22.20
N VAL A 31 -12.74 3.10 22.81
CA VAL A 31 -12.34 1.83 22.19
C VAL A 31 -13.59 0.95 22.16
N TYR A 32 -14.17 0.76 20.97
CA TYR A 32 -15.27 -0.16 20.80
C TYR A 32 -14.73 -1.59 20.76
N ALA A 33 -14.64 -2.22 21.93
CA ALA A 33 -14.40 -3.64 22.08
C ALA A 33 -15.73 -4.29 22.50
N LYS A 34 -16.55 -4.69 21.54
CA LYS A 34 -17.82 -5.38 21.84
C LYS A 34 -17.48 -6.69 22.57
N ASP A 35 -17.97 -6.84 23.80
CA ASP A 35 -17.96 -8.13 24.49
C ASP A 35 -18.72 -9.15 23.64
N ARG A 36 -18.22 -10.39 23.61
CA ARG A 36 -18.96 -11.47 22.95
C ARG A 36 -20.25 -11.74 23.72
N ASP A 37 -21.27 -12.13 22.97
CA ASP A 37 -22.47 -12.72 23.57
C ASP A 37 -22.02 -13.95 24.39
N PRO A 38 -22.56 -14.16 25.60
CA PRO A 38 -22.16 -15.27 26.45
C PRO A 38 -22.42 -16.60 25.74
N ASP A 39 -21.52 -17.57 25.96
CA ASP A 39 -21.71 -18.93 25.47
C ASP A 39 -23.00 -19.54 26.10
N GLU A 40 -23.49 -20.68 25.58
CA GLU A 40 -24.74 -21.33 26.04
C GLU A 40 -24.77 -21.60 27.57
N GLU A 41 -23.60 -21.62 28.22
CA GLU A 41 -23.39 -21.83 29.65
C GLU A 41 -23.26 -20.52 30.46
N GLY A 42 -23.50 -19.36 29.85
CA GLY A 42 -23.55 -18.05 30.52
C GLY A 42 -22.19 -17.45 30.89
N GLN A 43 -21.09 -18.10 30.52
CA GLN A 43 -19.73 -17.64 30.83
C GLN A 43 -19.28 -16.59 29.82
N ARG A 44 -18.82 -15.44 30.33
CA ARG A 44 -18.20 -14.38 29.52
C ARG A 44 -16.69 -14.58 29.52
N GLU A 45 -16.18 -15.28 28.50
CA GLU A 45 -14.74 -15.43 28.29
C GLU A 45 -14.12 -14.04 27.98
N ARG A 46 -13.33 -13.51 28.91
CA ARG A 46 -12.63 -12.21 28.77
C ARG A 46 -11.30 -12.32 28.02
N ASP A 47 -10.79 -13.54 27.88
CA ASP A 47 -9.47 -13.81 27.34
C ASP A 47 -9.56 -14.29 25.89
N HIS A 48 -9.45 -13.31 25.00
CA HIS A 48 -9.15 -13.47 23.58
C HIS A 48 -10.28 -14.06 22.72
N SER A 49 -10.64 -13.35 21.65
CA SER A 49 -11.59 -13.89 20.67
C SER A 49 -11.05 -15.20 20.09
N LYS A 50 -11.74 -16.32 20.28
CA LYS A 50 -11.44 -17.60 19.58
C LYS A 50 -11.40 -17.45 18.05
N ASP A 51 -12.04 -16.41 17.51
CA ASP A 51 -12.02 -16.06 16.08
C ASP A 51 -10.98 -14.95 15.77
N VAL A 52 -9.71 -15.35 15.75
CA VAL A 52 -8.60 -14.50 15.32
C VAL A 52 -8.83 -13.97 13.90
N GLN A 53 -9.47 -14.77 13.04
CA GLN A 53 -9.73 -14.43 11.65
C GLN A 53 -10.79 -13.32 11.52
N GLY A 54 -11.82 -13.33 12.36
CA GLY A 54 -12.79 -12.24 12.50
C GLY A 54 -12.15 -10.94 12.94
N CYS A 55 -11.28 -10.98 13.96
CA CYS A 55 -10.53 -9.80 14.41
C CYS A 55 -9.61 -9.23 13.33
N VAL A 56 -8.84 -10.09 12.64
CA VAL A 56 -7.99 -9.66 11.52
C VAL A 56 -8.83 -9.08 10.40
N SER A 57 -9.95 -9.71 10.05
CA SER A 57 -10.87 -9.22 9.02
C SER A 57 -11.45 -7.87 9.38
N TYR A 58 -11.83 -7.67 10.65
CA TYR A 58 -12.32 -6.39 11.17
C TYR A 58 -11.24 -5.31 11.03
N MET A 59 -10.03 -5.54 11.55
CA MET A 59 -8.91 -4.60 11.43
C MET A 59 -8.59 -4.24 9.98
N MET A 60 -8.57 -5.24 9.09
CA MET A 60 -8.29 -5.05 7.67
C MET A 60 -9.38 -4.26 6.95
N ARG A 61 -10.66 -4.37 7.35
CA ARG A 61 -11.74 -3.53 6.80
C ARG A 61 -11.44 -2.05 7.03
N TYR A 62 -11.07 -1.64 8.25
CA TYR A 62 -10.77 -0.23 8.53
C TYR A 62 -9.47 0.26 7.91
N ALA A 63 -8.51 -0.63 7.65
CA ALA A 63 -7.25 -0.25 7.02
C ALA A 63 -7.36 -0.10 5.49
N SER A 64 -8.33 -0.76 4.84
CA SER A 64 -8.37 -0.88 3.37
C SER A 64 -9.64 -0.35 2.72
N ARG A 65 -10.73 -0.21 3.47
CA ARG A 65 -12.03 0.20 2.93
C ARG A 65 -12.35 1.65 3.30
N PRO A 66 -13.14 2.35 2.47
CA PRO A 66 -13.65 3.66 2.83
C PRO A 66 -14.46 3.61 4.14
N ALA A 67 -14.49 4.73 4.85
CA ALA A 67 -15.13 4.86 6.16
C ALA A 67 -16.62 4.49 6.14
N MET A 68 -17.28 4.67 5.00
CA MET A 68 -18.66 4.32 4.78
C MET A 68 -18.79 3.51 3.48
N ALA A 69 -19.66 2.49 3.51
CA ALA A 69 -20.04 1.75 2.32
C ALA A 69 -21.07 2.54 1.51
N GLU A 70 -20.98 2.48 0.18
CA GLU A 70 -21.94 3.13 -0.74
C GLU A 70 -23.39 2.69 -0.48
N SER A 71 -23.60 1.42 -0.12
CA SER A 71 -24.91 0.87 0.24
C SER A 71 -25.57 1.54 1.45
N ARG A 72 -24.86 2.41 2.18
CA ARG A 72 -25.43 3.21 3.27
C ARG A 72 -26.08 4.51 2.80
N ILE A 73 -25.86 4.92 1.55
CA ILE A 73 -26.53 6.05 0.93
C ILE A 73 -27.89 5.56 0.42
N ILE A 74 -28.96 6.21 0.89
CA ILE A 74 -30.35 5.88 0.52
C ILE A 74 -30.74 6.65 -0.74
N SER A 75 -30.46 7.96 -0.77
CA SER A 75 -30.76 8.81 -1.90
C SER A 75 -29.88 10.06 -1.90
N TYR A 76 -29.76 10.66 -3.08
CA TYR A 76 -29.14 11.97 -3.27
C TYR A 76 -30.00 12.77 -4.25
N ASN A 77 -30.44 13.95 -3.82
CA ASN A 77 -31.14 14.90 -4.68
C ASN A 77 -30.18 15.99 -5.13
N LYS A 78 -29.87 16.02 -6.43
CA LYS A 78 -28.93 16.97 -7.03
C LYS A 78 -29.45 18.41 -7.06
N GLU A 79 -30.77 18.63 -7.08
CA GLU A 79 -31.36 19.96 -7.14
C GLU A 79 -31.32 20.66 -5.77
N THR A 80 -31.56 19.90 -4.70
CA THR A 80 -31.59 20.42 -3.32
C THR A 80 -30.29 20.20 -2.56
N ASP A 81 -29.31 19.49 -3.15
CA ASP A 81 -28.08 19.01 -2.51
C ASP A 81 -28.34 18.16 -1.23
N GLU A 82 -29.50 17.52 -1.13
CA GLU A 82 -29.86 16.69 0.03
C GLU A 82 -29.36 15.26 -0.16
N VAL A 83 -28.59 14.76 0.81
CA VAL A 83 -28.17 13.37 0.92
C VAL A 83 -28.87 12.71 2.11
N VAL A 84 -29.47 11.56 1.85
CA VAL A 84 -30.06 10.71 2.90
C VAL A 84 -29.20 9.46 3.02
N TRP A 85 -28.70 9.19 4.23
CA TRP A 85 -27.88 8.02 4.51
C TRP A 85 -28.16 7.49 5.92
N PHE A 86 -27.69 6.28 6.23
CA PHE A 86 -27.89 5.70 7.55
C PHE A 86 -26.63 5.12 8.17
N TYR A 87 -26.61 5.07 9.49
CA TYR A 87 -25.64 4.29 10.26
C TYR A 87 -26.32 3.57 11.41
N ASP A 88 -25.66 2.52 11.89
CA ASP A 88 -26.09 1.80 13.08
C ASP A 88 -25.32 2.37 14.27
N ASP A 89 -26.03 2.96 15.23
CA ASP A 89 -25.41 3.49 16.43
C ASP A 89 -24.91 2.35 17.31
N HIS A 90 -23.60 2.34 17.56
CA HIS A 90 -22.97 1.31 18.38
C HIS A 90 -23.39 1.35 19.86
N LYS A 91 -23.90 2.49 20.36
CA LYS A 91 -24.37 2.59 21.75
C LYS A 91 -25.78 2.05 21.92
N THR A 92 -26.69 2.43 21.04
CA THR A 92 -28.11 2.06 21.16
C THR A 92 -28.49 0.85 20.32
N GLY A 93 -27.63 0.41 19.40
CA GLY A 93 -27.89 -0.66 18.43
C GLY A 93 -28.95 -0.31 17.39
N LYS A 94 -29.41 0.95 17.35
CA LYS A 94 -30.49 1.40 16.48
C LYS A 94 -29.93 1.96 15.18
N ARG A 95 -30.68 1.72 14.10
CA ARG A 95 -30.44 2.34 12.81
C ARG A 95 -30.92 3.79 12.84
N ILE A 96 -30.01 4.72 12.56
CA ILE A 96 -30.28 6.15 12.51
C ILE A 96 -30.16 6.61 11.06
N THR A 97 -31.22 7.21 10.53
CA THR A 97 -31.23 7.87 9.23
C THR A 97 -30.90 9.34 9.41
N VAL A 98 -29.95 9.84 8.61
CA VAL A 98 -29.46 11.21 8.61
C VAL A 98 -29.85 11.88 7.30
N HIS A 99 -30.36 13.09 7.40
CA HIS A 99 -30.65 13.99 6.30
C HIS A 99 -29.70 15.18 6.42
N GLU A 100 -28.83 15.37 5.44
CA GLU A 100 -27.88 16.49 5.45
C GLU A 100 -27.47 16.90 4.04
N THR A 101 -26.70 17.99 3.95
CA THR A 101 -26.16 18.44 2.66
C THR A 101 -25.01 17.55 2.19
N GLY A 102 -24.77 17.50 0.88
CA GLY A 102 -23.62 16.78 0.31
C GLY A 102 -22.29 17.29 0.86
N LEU A 103 -22.21 18.60 1.11
CA LEU A 103 -21.02 19.25 1.67
C LEU A 103 -20.75 18.83 3.12
N ASP A 104 -21.77 18.68 3.95
CA ASP A 104 -21.59 18.23 5.34
C ASP A 104 -21.23 16.75 5.44
N LEU A 105 -21.78 15.92 4.56
CA LEU A 105 -21.33 14.54 4.42
C LEU A 105 -19.85 14.49 4.00
N LEU A 106 -19.43 15.33 3.05
CA LEU A 106 -18.05 15.37 2.57
C LEU A 106 -17.07 15.79 3.68
N LYS A 107 -17.41 16.79 4.50
CA LYS A 107 -16.60 17.19 5.67
C LYS A 107 -16.36 16.00 6.60
N LYS A 108 -17.37 15.17 6.83
CA LYS A 108 -17.28 13.95 7.65
C LYS A 108 -16.47 12.84 6.99
N MET A 109 -16.39 12.80 5.66
CA MET A 109 -15.56 11.82 4.95
C MET A 109 -14.09 12.21 4.91
N ILE A 110 -13.78 13.51 4.76
CA ILE A 110 -12.41 14.00 4.60
C ILE A 110 -11.51 13.61 5.79
N ILE A 111 -12.02 13.60 7.02
CA ILE A 111 -11.25 13.18 8.21
C ILE A 111 -10.75 11.73 8.14
N HIS A 112 -11.35 10.90 7.28
CA HIS A 112 -10.96 9.51 7.07
C HIS A 112 -10.03 9.33 5.86
N ILE A 113 -9.89 10.36 5.02
CA ILE A 113 -8.94 10.36 3.91
C ILE A 113 -7.56 10.64 4.51
N GLN A 114 -6.64 9.72 4.27
CA GLN A 114 -5.28 9.83 4.79
C GLN A 114 -4.44 10.72 3.90
N ASP A 115 -3.46 11.40 4.50
CA ASP A 115 -2.50 12.22 3.76
C ASP A 115 -1.72 11.40 2.73
N GLU A 116 -1.23 12.10 1.71
CA GLU A 116 -0.39 11.48 0.69
C GLU A 116 0.84 10.80 1.32
N ASN A 117 1.10 9.56 0.93
CA ASN A 117 2.14 8.69 1.48
C ASN A 117 1.95 8.24 2.95
N PHE A 118 0.81 8.50 3.59
CA PHE A 118 0.52 7.95 4.92
C PHE A 118 0.33 6.43 4.83
N ARG A 119 1.17 5.69 5.58
CA ARG A 119 1.05 4.22 5.66
C ARG A 119 0.07 3.84 6.75
N THR A 120 -1.16 3.48 6.35
CA THR A 120 -2.23 3.00 7.25
C THR A 120 -1.78 1.82 8.10
N VAL A 121 -1.15 0.83 7.47
CA VAL A 121 -0.62 -0.37 8.13
C VAL A 121 0.88 -0.19 8.33
N ARG A 122 1.28 -0.11 9.59
CA ARG A 122 2.70 -0.07 9.97
C ARG A 122 3.11 -1.42 10.52
N TYR A 123 4.06 -2.05 9.84
CA TYR A 123 4.61 -3.32 10.29
C TYR A 123 5.66 -3.08 11.38
N TYR A 124 5.37 -3.58 12.58
CA TYR A 124 6.26 -3.51 13.74
C TYR A 124 6.76 -4.89 14.16
N GLY A 125 7.73 -4.92 15.07
CA GLY A 125 8.32 -6.15 15.58
C GLY A 125 8.89 -6.98 14.44
N PHE A 126 8.65 -8.30 14.46
CA PHE A 126 9.18 -9.24 13.48
C PHE A 126 8.65 -9.05 12.05
N TYR A 127 7.50 -8.40 11.89
CA TYR A 127 6.92 -8.14 10.57
C TYR A 127 7.51 -6.90 9.89
N SER A 128 8.32 -6.11 10.58
CA SER A 128 9.00 -4.96 9.97
C SER A 128 9.92 -5.42 8.83
N PRO A 129 9.98 -4.67 7.70
CA PRO A 129 10.91 -5.00 6.62
C PRO A 129 12.37 -5.08 7.07
N ARG A 130 12.74 -4.34 8.14
CA ARG A 130 14.10 -4.32 8.70
C ARG A 130 14.40 -5.50 9.62
N SER A 131 13.38 -6.18 10.14
CA SER A 131 13.54 -7.31 11.07
C SER A 131 13.41 -8.66 10.39
N LYS A 132 13.38 -8.72 9.05
CA LYS A 132 13.21 -9.96 8.29
C LYS A 132 14.27 -10.99 8.65
N ASP A 133 15.52 -10.58 8.78
CA ASP A 133 16.64 -11.45 9.14
C ASP A 133 16.46 -12.07 10.54
N HIS A 134 15.91 -11.31 11.48
CA HIS A 134 15.58 -11.81 12.82
C HIS A 134 14.42 -12.81 12.78
N LEU A 135 13.39 -12.53 11.98
CA LEU A 135 12.27 -13.44 11.78
C LEU A 135 12.71 -14.77 11.14
N GLU A 136 13.64 -14.73 10.17
CA GLU A 136 14.22 -15.94 9.57
C GLU A 136 14.95 -16.80 10.59
N LYS A 137 15.74 -16.19 11.49
CA LYS A 137 16.37 -16.92 12.60
C LYS A 137 15.32 -17.59 13.49
N ILE A 138 14.25 -16.90 13.86
CA ILE A 138 13.18 -17.47 14.69
C ILE A 138 12.54 -18.69 14.02
N TYR A 139 12.25 -18.62 12.72
CA TYR A 139 11.72 -19.77 11.98
C TYR A 139 12.68 -20.96 11.98
N THR A 140 14.00 -20.73 11.82
CA THR A 140 14.99 -21.80 11.94
C THR A 140 14.99 -22.43 13.33
N TRP A 141 14.84 -21.65 14.39
CA TRP A 141 14.83 -22.14 15.78
C TRP A 141 13.57 -22.96 16.10
N ILE A 142 12.42 -22.55 15.56
CA ILE A 142 11.13 -23.24 15.76
C ILE A 142 11.01 -24.48 14.82
N ASN A 143 12.04 -24.76 14.01
CA ASN A 143 12.01 -25.82 12.97
C ASN A 143 10.80 -25.72 12.03
N GLN A 144 10.22 -24.52 11.91
CA GLN A 144 9.06 -24.29 11.08
C GLN A 144 9.55 -23.80 9.72
N LYS A 145 9.46 -24.66 8.71
CA LYS A 145 9.76 -24.25 7.33
C LYS A 145 8.74 -23.20 6.93
N ARG A 146 9.19 -21.99 6.58
CA ARG A 146 8.32 -21.09 5.81
C ARG A 146 7.92 -21.82 4.55
N ASN A 147 6.68 -21.63 4.13
CA ASN A 147 6.30 -21.78 2.74
C ASN A 147 7.03 -20.68 1.94
N ASP A 148 8.35 -20.82 1.79
CA ASP A 148 9.18 -20.03 0.89
C ASP A 148 8.90 -20.47 -0.56
N ALA A 149 7.62 -20.55 -0.90
CA ALA A 149 7.09 -21.10 -2.15
C ALA A 149 7.59 -20.36 -3.40
N ARG A 150 8.42 -19.33 -3.25
CA ARG A 150 9.32 -18.88 -4.30
C ARG A 150 10.69 -18.58 -3.74
N THR A 151 11.63 -19.49 -3.97
CA THR A 151 13.08 -19.22 -3.93
C THR A 151 13.36 -17.87 -4.59
N LYS A 152 14.32 -17.11 -4.08
CA LYS A 152 14.74 -15.80 -4.64
C LYS A 152 14.93 -15.85 -6.16
N GLU A 153 15.45 -16.97 -6.65
CA GLU A 153 15.61 -17.29 -8.07
C GLU A 153 14.28 -17.35 -8.85
N TYR A 154 13.25 -18.01 -8.32
CA TYR A 154 11.93 -18.07 -8.94
C TYR A 154 11.24 -16.70 -8.98
N ARG A 155 11.45 -15.84 -7.96
CA ARG A 155 10.99 -14.44 -7.99
C ARG A 155 11.70 -13.64 -9.07
N LYS A 156 13.02 -13.81 -9.19
CA LYS A 156 13.82 -13.18 -10.26
C LYS A 156 13.31 -13.60 -11.63
N LYS A 157 13.16 -14.91 -11.88
CA LYS A 157 12.62 -15.47 -13.14
C LYS A 157 11.24 -14.89 -13.49
N GLN A 158 10.34 -14.77 -12.51
CA GLN A 158 9.01 -14.20 -12.75
C GLN A 158 9.07 -12.71 -13.10
N LEU A 159 9.92 -11.93 -12.41
CA LEU A 159 10.13 -10.53 -12.74
C LEU A 159 10.69 -10.38 -14.15
N THR A 160 11.72 -11.17 -14.51
CA THR A 160 12.30 -11.13 -15.86
C THR A 160 11.27 -11.46 -16.93
N SER A 161 10.42 -12.46 -16.69
CA SER A 161 9.33 -12.84 -17.60
C SER A 161 8.31 -11.71 -17.78
N ARG A 162 7.88 -11.06 -16.68
CA ARG A 162 6.97 -9.90 -16.74
C ARG A 162 7.59 -8.73 -17.51
N LEU A 163 8.86 -8.42 -17.25
CA LEU A 163 9.58 -7.38 -17.98
C LEU A 163 9.76 -7.72 -19.47
N HIS A 164 9.95 -9.00 -19.80
CA HIS A 164 10.04 -9.44 -21.19
C HIS A 164 8.73 -9.20 -21.94
N LYS A 165 7.57 -9.34 -21.29
CA LYS A 165 6.26 -9.02 -21.89
C LYS A 165 6.07 -7.54 -22.23
N LEU A 166 6.77 -6.65 -21.52
CA LEU A 166 6.74 -5.21 -21.80
C LEU A 166 7.62 -4.79 -22.98
N ARG A 167 8.43 -5.71 -23.54
CA ARG A 167 9.25 -5.42 -24.72
C ARG A 167 8.32 -5.29 -25.94
N PHE A 168 8.55 -4.25 -26.76
CA PHE A 168 7.75 -3.96 -27.95
C PHE A 168 7.46 -5.19 -28.81
N ARG A 169 8.49 -5.97 -29.18
CA ARG A 169 8.32 -7.19 -29.98
C ARG A 169 7.40 -8.22 -29.32
N THR A 170 7.55 -8.45 -28.01
CA THR A 170 6.70 -9.40 -27.27
C THR A 170 5.26 -8.91 -27.13
N MET A 171 5.08 -7.60 -26.91
CA MET A 171 3.74 -6.98 -26.90
C MET A 171 3.06 -7.10 -28.28
N CYS A 172 3.79 -6.85 -29.37
CA CYS A 172 3.27 -7.01 -30.73
C CYS A 172 2.90 -8.47 -31.04
N LEU A 173 3.75 -9.42 -30.63
CA LEU A 173 3.47 -10.85 -30.75
C LEU A 173 2.19 -11.24 -30.00
N ASP A 174 2.04 -10.83 -28.74
CA ASP A 174 0.88 -11.17 -27.91
C ASP A 174 -0.42 -10.54 -28.46
N SER A 175 -0.35 -9.32 -28.99
CA SER A 175 -1.54 -8.58 -29.45
C SER A 175 -2.00 -8.98 -30.86
N TYR A 176 -1.05 -9.15 -31.78
CA TYR A 176 -1.35 -9.37 -33.19
C TYR A 176 -1.15 -10.82 -33.64
N ASN A 177 -0.67 -11.69 -32.74
CA ASN A 177 -0.30 -13.07 -33.02
C ASN A 177 0.62 -13.22 -34.25
N ARG A 178 1.44 -12.19 -34.51
CA ARG A 178 2.37 -12.07 -35.63
C ARG A 178 3.59 -11.27 -35.21
N ASP A 179 4.77 -11.68 -35.68
CA ASP A 179 6.00 -10.94 -35.42
C ASP A 179 6.16 -9.82 -36.46
N VAL A 180 5.91 -8.58 -36.04
CA VAL A 180 6.02 -7.39 -36.90
C VAL A 180 7.46 -7.21 -37.43
N LEU A 181 8.46 -7.76 -36.74
CA LEU A 181 9.86 -7.68 -37.14
C LEU A 181 10.32 -8.86 -37.99
N ARG A 182 9.47 -9.86 -38.25
CA ARG A 182 9.83 -11.02 -39.08
C ARG A 182 9.39 -10.81 -40.52
N CYS A 183 10.33 -10.87 -41.44
CA CYS A 183 10.06 -10.83 -42.87
C CYS A 183 9.36 -12.12 -43.33
N ARG A 184 8.70 -12.07 -44.50
CA ARG A 184 8.08 -13.26 -45.12
C ARG A 184 9.09 -14.38 -45.39
N CYS A 185 10.37 -14.06 -45.62
CA CYS A 185 11.44 -15.04 -45.80
C CYS A 185 11.87 -15.73 -44.49
N GLY A 186 11.35 -15.29 -43.34
CA GLY A 186 11.64 -15.86 -42.03
C GLY A 186 12.74 -15.13 -41.26
N GLU A 187 13.50 -14.25 -41.90
CA GLU A 187 14.59 -13.46 -41.31
C GLU A 187 14.07 -12.25 -40.51
N ILE A 188 14.84 -11.79 -39.53
CA ILE A 188 14.47 -10.64 -38.69
C ILE A 188 14.90 -9.34 -39.40
N MET A 189 13.97 -8.42 -39.59
CA MET A 189 14.24 -7.11 -40.17
C MET A 189 15.16 -6.30 -39.25
N LEU A 190 16.28 -5.86 -39.82
CA LEU A 190 17.17 -4.90 -39.17
C LEU A 190 16.63 -3.49 -39.39
N TYR A 191 16.74 -2.67 -38.36
CA TYR A 191 16.43 -1.25 -38.47
C TYR A 191 17.45 -0.57 -39.39
N ALA A 192 16.98 0.12 -40.42
CA ALA A 192 17.80 0.93 -41.32
C ALA A 192 17.75 2.41 -40.90
N GLU A 193 16.57 3.03 -40.97
CA GLU A 193 16.36 4.46 -40.68
C GLU A 193 14.91 4.74 -40.29
N THR A 194 14.65 5.93 -39.73
CA THR A 194 13.30 6.45 -39.45
C THR A 194 13.02 7.59 -40.41
N TYR A 195 11.84 7.60 -41.03
CA TYR A 195 11.40 8.67 -41.91
C TYR A 195 10.30 9.49 -41.22
N ASN A 196 10.56 10.79 -40.98
CA ASN A 196 9.55 11.74 -40.52
C ASN A 196 9.03 12.51 -41.75
N PRO A 197 7.74 12.43 -42.12
CA PRO A 197 7.21 13.12 -43.29
C PRO A 197 7.24 14.66 -43.18
N LEU A 198 7.43 15.22 -41.99
CA LEU A 198 7.51 16.67 -41.76
C LEU A 198 8.95 17.20 -41.69
N GLU A 199 9.89 16.38 -41.23
CA GLU A 199 11.29 16.77 -40.96
C GLU A 199 12.31 16.02 -41.82
N GLY A 200 11.86 15.11 -42.69
CA GLY A 200 12.69 14.28 -43.55
C GLY A 200 13.21 12.99 -42.89
N ILE A 201 14.21 12.37 -43.50
CA ILE A 201 14.90 11.20 -42.96
C ILE A 201 15.72 11.65 -41.75
N SER A 202 15.40 11.11 -40.56
CA SER A 202 16.15 11.37 -39.34
C SER A 202 16.58 10.05 -38.73
N ASN A 203 17.86 9.92 -38.39
CA ASN A 203 18.35 8.74 -37.68
C ASN A 203 17.95 8.85 -36.19
N ASP A 204 16.64 8.70 -35.94
CA ASP A 204 16.00 8.75 -34.62
C ASP A 204 16.64 7.76 -33.63
N ARG A 205 17.30 6.71 -34.13
CA ARG A 205 18.03 5.74 -33.30
C ARG A 205 19.23 6.36 -32.59
N GLN A 206 20.07 7.12 -33.30
CA GLN A 206 21.22 7.80 -32.69
C GLN A 206 20.72 8.82 -31.65
N TYR A 207 19.68 9.58 -31.99
CA TYR A 207 19.06 10.52 -31.08
C TYR A 207 18.48 9.83 -29.82
N ARG A 208 17.74 8.73 -29.97
CA ARG A 208 17.16 7.98 -28.85
C ARG A 208 18.21 7.27 -28.02
N GLU A 209 19.27 6.74 -28.64
CA GLU A 209 20.40 6.14 -27.93
C GLU A 209 21.13 7.21 -27.11
N ASN A 210 21.42 8.37 -27.69
CA ASN A 210 21.97 9.53 -26.98
C ASN A 210 21.06 9.95 -25.81
N CYS A 211 19.74 10.06 -26.01
CA CYS A 211 18.79 10.37 -24.93
C CYS A 211 18.76 9.31 -23.82
N ILE A 212 18.84 8.02 -24.17
CA ILE A 212 18.87 6.92 -23.19
C ILE A 212 20.18 6.94 -22.40
N ASP A 213 21.31 7.17 -23.07
CA ASP A 213 22.62 7.22 -22.45
C ASP A 213 22.78 8.46 -21.57
N GLU A 214 22.29 9.62 -22.01
CA GLU A 214 22.20 10.84 -21.18
C GLU A 214 21.37 10.58 -19.91
N MET A 215 20.21 9.92 -20.04
CA MET A 215 19.39 9.52 -18.89
C MET A 215 20.08 8.52 -17.95
N ARG A 216 20.91 7.61 -18.49
CA ARG A 216 21.72 6.68 -17.70
C ARG A 216 22.84 7.40 -16.96
N GLU A 217 23.56 8.31 -17.61
CA GLU A 217 24.57 9.15 -16.98
C GLU A 217 23.98 10.01 -15.85
N MET A 218 22.82 10.63 -16.08
CA MET A 218 22.11 11.38 -15.05
C MET A 218 21.74 10.51 -13.84
N ARG A 219 21.32 9.25 -14.05
CA ARG A 219 21.06 8.29 -12.96
C ARG A 219 22.32 7.90 -12.20
N LEU A 220 23.44 7.67 -12.90
CA LEU A 220 24.73 7.34 -12.29
C LEU A 220 25.24 8.51 -11.45
N ARG A 221 25.14 9.75 -11.97
CA ARG A 221 25.48 10.99 -11.22
C ARG A 221 24.66 11.10 -9.94
N ARG A 222 23.32 10.91 -10.00
CA ARG A 222 22.45 10.94 -8.81
C ARG A 222 22.82 9.89 -7.76
N ARG A 223 23.24 8.68 -8.18
CA ARG A 223 23.74 7.63 -7.28
C ARG A 223 25.05 8.03 -6.60
N SER A 224 26.00 8.57 -7.36
CA SER A 224 27.30 9.00 -6.83
C SER A 224 27.18 10.13 -5.80
N THR A 225 26.27 11.10 -6.02
CA THR A 225 25.97 12.16 -5.04
C THR A 225 25.27 11.63 -3.80
N ALA A 226 24.38 10.63 -3.94
CA ALA A 226 23.70 10.00 -2.81
C ALA A 226 24.63 9.10 -1.97
N GLU A 227 25.69 8.55 -2.57
CA GLU A 227 26.75 7.80 -1.87
C GLU A 227 27.73 8.76 -1.18
N ARG A 228 28.10 9.89 -1.81
CA ARG A 228 28.89 10.96 -1.17
C ARG A 228 28.17 11.66 0.00
N SER A 229 26.84 11.75 -0.02
CA SER A 229 26.08 12.29 1.11
C SER A 229 25.86 11.28 2.25
N ARG A 230 26.30 10.02 2.08
CA ARG A 230 26.18 8.94 3.07
C ARG A 230 27.51 8.54 3.72
N SER A 231 28.64 9.06 3.26
CA SER A 231 29.89 8.95 4.01
C SER A 231 29.80 9.81 5.29
N PRO A 232 29.98 9.23 6.48
CA PRO A 232 30.00 10.02 7.71
C PRO A 232 31.18 10.97 7.64
N SER A 233 30.91 12.27 7.83
CA SER A 233 31.95 13.24 8.15
C SER A 233 32.64 12.77 9.43
N PHE A 234 33.78 12.12 9.30
CA PHE A 234 34.71 11.98 10.41
C PHE A 234 35.23 13.38 10.73
N SER A 235 34.86 13.86 11.90
CA SER A 235 35.46 14.97 12.63
C SER A 235 35.78 14.45 14.02
#